data_AF-A0A6P0Z0C8-F1
#
_entry.id   AF-A0A6P0Z0C8-F1
#
_cell.length_a   1.000
_cell.length_b   1.000
_cell.length_c   1.000
_cell.angle_alpha   90.00
_cell.angle_beta   90.00
_cell.angle_gamma   90.00
#
_symmetry.space_group_name_H-M   'P 1'
#
loop_
_entity.id
_entity.type
_entity.pdbx_description
1 polymer ?
#
loop_
_entity_poly.entity_id
_entity_poly.type
_entity_poly.pdbx_seq_one_letter_code
_entity_poly.pdbx_strand_id
1 'polypeptide(L)'
;MELDIPSLIQGYAQGYFLMADEEGNLGWYYSSQRTIIPLDSQFRYPKSLRRTLNQQRFSIAVNRDFSAVVAGCADRETTWISKELQEVYWQLYQAGWAYSFETWHNDQLAGGI
;
A
#
# COMPACT_ATOMS: atom_id res chain seq x y z
N MET A 1 -11.98 9.04 -16.88
CA MET A 1 -12.34 8.79 -15.48
C MET A 1 -12.05 10.08 -14.72
N GLU A 2 -12.97 10.56 -13.90
CA GLU A 2 -12.68 11.71 -13.04
C GLU A 2 -11.89 11.19 -11.83
N LEU A 3 -10.62 11.57 -11.74
CA LEU A 3 -9.68 11.13 -10.70
C LEU A 3 -9.44 12.26 -9.69
N ASP A 4 -10.49 13.02 -9.38
CA ASP A 4 -10.39 13.99 -8.30
C ASP A 4 -10.51 13.29 -6.94
N ILE A 5 -9.96 13.94 -5.89
CA ILE A 5 -9.89 13.35 -4.55
C ILE A 5 -11.27 12.90 -4.03
N PRO A 6 -12.35 13.70 -4.13
CA PRO A 6 -13.68 13.28 -3.69
C PRO A 6 -14.18 12.01 -4.39
N SER A 7 -14.04 11.90 -5.71
CA SER A 7 -14.51 10.73 -6.46
C SER A 7 -13.70 9.48 -6.12
N LEU A 8 -12.38 9.63 -5.94
CA LEU A 8 -11.51 8.53 -5.49
C LEU A 8 -11.95 7.98 -4.14
N ILE A 9 -12.12 8.86 -3.14
CA ILE A 9 -12.58 8.48 -1.80
C ILE A 9 -13.95 7.80 -1.87
N GLN A 10 -14.88 8.34 -2.66
CA GLN A 10 -16.21 7.75 -2.84
C GLN A 10 -16.13 6.33 -3.43
N GLY A 11 -15.27 6.10 -4.42
CA GLY A 11 -15.03 4.78 -5.00
C GLY A 11 -14.53 3.77 -3.95
N TYR A 12 -13.50 4.15 -3.18
CA TYR A 12 -12.98 3.31 -2.09
C TYR A 12 -14.03 3.05 -1.00
N ALA A 13 -14.83 4.06 -0.62
CA ALA A 13 -15.89 3.92 0.39
C ALA A 13 -17.01 2.96 -0.04
N GLN A 14 -17.25 2.83 -1.34
CA GLN A 14 -18.18 1.84 -1.93
C GLN A 14 -17.52 0.46 -2.12
N GLY A 15 -16.24 0.33 -1.78
CA GLY A 15 -15.45 -0.89 -1.87
C GLY A 15 -14.73 -1.08 -3.19
N TYR A 16 -14.85 -0.17 -4.16
CA TYR A 16 -14.05 -0.28 -5.38
C TYR A 16 -12.56 -0.04 -5.08
N PHE A 17 -11.68 -0.55 -5.94
CA PHE A 17 -10.25 -0.29 -5.87
C PHE A 17 -9.68 -0.14 -7.28
N LEU A 18 -8.61 0.65 -7.41
CA LEU A 18 -7.97 0.91 -8.68
C LEU A 18 -6.88 -0.10 -8.97
N MET A 19 -6.78 -0.51 -10.23
CA MET A 19 -5.65 -1.27 -10.76
C MET A 19 -5.38 -0.84 -12.21
N ALA A 20 -4.13 -0.96 -12.66
CA ALA A 20 -3.83 -0.89 -14.07
C ALA A 20 -3.86 -2.29 -14.71
N ASP A 21 -4.32 -2.37 -15.95
CA ASP A 21 -4.19 -3.57 -16.78
C ASP A 21 -2.74 -3.73 -17.32
N GLU A 22 -2.51 -4.76 -18.13
CA GLU A 22 -1.18 -5.06 -18.71
C GLU A 22 -0.69 -3.96 -19.67
N GLU A 23 -1.60 -3.15 -20.22
CA GLU A 23 -1.27 -2.01 -21.08
C GLU A 23 -1.04 -0.73 -20.27
N GLY A 24 -1.27 -0.78 -18.95
CA GLY A 24 -1.11 0.34 -18.03
C GLY A 24 -2.34 1.22 -17.88
N ASN A 25 -3.49 0.84 -18.45
CA ASN A 25 -4.73 1.62 -18.36
C ASN A 25 -5.38 1.44 -16.99
N LEU A 26 -5.69 2.56 -16.33
CA LEU A 26 -6.28 2.56 -14.99
C LEU A 26 -7.79 2.26 -15.03
N GLY A 27 -8.24 1.31 -14.20
CA GLY A 27 -9.62 0.88 -14.09
C GLY A 27 -10.10 0.74 -12.64
N TRP A 28 -11.41 0.87 -12.43
CA TRP A 28 -12.07 0.50 -11.17
C TRP A 28 -12.45 -0.97 -11.16
N TYR A 29 -12.08 -1.66 -10.10
CA TYR A 29 -12.34 -3.08 -9.89
C TYR A 29 -13.13 -3.30 -8.60
N TYR A 30 -13.83 -4.43 -8.56
CA TYR A 30 -14.59 -4.88 -7.39
C TYR A 30 -14.53 -6.40 -7.33
N SER A 31 -14.55 -6.96 -6.11
CA SER A 31 -14.72 -8.39 -5.90
C SER A 31 -15.97 -8.64 -5.05
N SER A 32 -16.82 -9.57 -5.50
CA SER A 32 -18.00 -10.04 -4.77
C SER A 32 -17.61 -10.82 -3.51
N GLN A 33 -16.43 -11.44 -3.49
CA GLN A 33 -15.83 -12.07 -2.33
C GLN A 33 -14.59 -11.30 -1.90
N ARG A 34 -14.60 -10.75 -0.69
CA ARG A 34 -13.49 -9.93 -0.18
C ARG A 34 -12.59 -10.73 0.75
N THR A 35 -11.29 -10.68 0.45
CA THR A 35 -10.27 -11.08 1.40
C THR A 35 -10.06 -9.96 2.40
N ILE A 36 -10.21 -10.27 3.68
CA ILE A 36 -9.95 -9.35 4.79
C ILE A 36 -8.93 -9.99 5.74
N ILE A 37 -8.09 -9.16 6.37
CA ILE A 37 -7.15 -9.60 7.42
C ILE A 37 -7.60 -8.95 8.73
N PRO A 38 -8.38 -9.66 9.57
CA PRO A 38 -8.74 -9.16 10.89
C PRO A 38 -7.49 -8.94 11.74
N LEU A 39 -7.34 -7.74 12.29
CA LEU A 39 -6.23 -7.38 13.19
C LEU A 39 -6.59 -7.58 14.67
N ASP A 40 -7.52 -8.50 14.95
CA ASP A 40 -7.95 -8.88 16.28
C ASP A 40 -7.14 -10.09 16.81
N SER A 41 -7.69 -10.83 17.77
CA SER A 41 -7.06 -12.03 18.36
C SER A 41 -6.82 -13.17 17.35
N GLN A 42 -7.39 -13.09 16.15
CA GLN A 42 -7.22 -14.05 15.07
C GLN A 42 -5.95 -13.81 14.26
N PHE A 43 -5.36 -12.61 14.30
CA PHE A 43 -4.13 -12.31 13.57
C PHE A 43 -2.98 -13.20 14.07
N ARG A 44 -2.34 -13.92 13.15
CA ARG A 44 -1.20 -14.80 13.45
C ARG A 44 -0.01 -14.42 12.58
N TYR A 45 1.15 -14.34 13.19
CA TYR A 45 2.43 -14.28 12.49
C TYR A 45 3.30 -15.50 12.84
N PRO A 46 4.25 -15.91 11.97
CA PRO A 46 5.09 -17.08 12.23
C PRO A 46 5.86 -16.96 13.56
N LYS A 47 5.86 -18.00 14.38
CA LYS A 47 6.57 -18.00 15.69
C LYS A 47 8.06 -17.67 15.53
N SER A 48 8.68 -18.07 14.43
CA SER A 48 10.07 -17.78 14.09
C SER A 48 10.37 -16.28 13.99
N LEU A 49 9.41 -15.47 13.53
CA LEU A 49 9.57 -14.01 13.40
C LEU A 49 9.77 -13.31 14.74
N ARG A 50 9.23 -13.87 15.84
CA ARG A 50 9.36 -13.28 17.18
C ARG A 50 10.82 -13.08 17.59
N ARG A 51 11.70 -14.02 17.22
CA ARG A 51 13.13 -13.91 17.51
C ARG A 51 13.74 -12.67 16.82
N THR A 52 13.41 -12.45 15.55
CA THR A 52 13.90 -11.30 14.78
C THR A 52 13.38 -9.99 15.33
N LEU A 53 12.09 -9.92 15.69
CA LEU A 53 11.48 -8.72 16.28
C LEU A 53 12.14 -8.34 17.61
N ASN A 54 12.39 -9.34 18.48
CA ASN A 54 13.04 -9.12 19.78
C ASN A 54 14.48 -8.59 19.67
N GLN A 55 15.15 -8.78 18.53
CA GLN A 55 16.49 -8.24 18.30
C GLN A 55 16.48 -6.74 17.99
N GLN A 56 15.31 -6.14 17.76
CA GLN A 56 15.15 -4.71 17.48
C GLN A 56 16.06 -4.19 16.35
N ARG A 57 16.31 -5.05 15.35
CA ARG A 57 17.18 -4.74 14.20
C ARG A 57 16.56 -3.72 13.25
N PHE A 58 15.25 -3.53 13.34
CA PHE A 58 14.48 -2.68 12.46
C PHE A 58 13.78 -1.59 13.26
N SER A 59 13.69 -0.39 12.70
CA SER A 59 12.81 0.67 13.18
C SER A 59 11.61 0.82 12.25
N ILE A 60 10.50 1.31 12.79
CA ILE A 60 9.27 1.54 12.03
C ILE A 60 9.00 3.03 11.93
N ALA A 61 8.36 3.43 10.84
CA ALA A 61 7.80 4.76 10.67
C ALA A 61 6.44 4.68 9.98
N VAL A 62 5.70 5.78 10.04
CA VAL A 62 4.48 5.98 9.26
C VAL A 62 4.67 7.28 8.50
N ASN A 63 4.37 7.27 7.20
CA ASN A 63 4.46 8.44 6.32
C ASN A 63 5.85 9.11 6.31
N ARG A 64 6.92 8.36 6.60
CA ARG A 64 8.28 8.91 6.53
C ARG A 64 8.74 9.03 5.07
N ASP A 65 8.40 8.05 4.23
CA ASP A 65 8.77 8.05 2.81
C ASP A 65 7.75 7.28 1.96
N PHE A 66 6.55 7.88 1.84
CA PHE A 66 5.41 7.30 1.10
C PHE A 66 5.78 6.93 -0.34
N SER A 67 6.45 7.85 -1.04
CA SER A 67 6.82 7.66 -2.45
C SER A 67 7.80 6.51 -2.63
N ALA A 68 8.78 6.34 -1.73
CA ALA A 68 9.70 5.20 -1.80
C ALA A 68 8.99 3.87 -1.56
N VAL A 69 8.00 3.80 -0.66
CA VAL A 69 7.19 2.59 -0.46
C VAL A 69 6.42 2.25 -1.73
N VAL A 70 5.68 3.20 -2.30
CA VAL A 70 4.91 2.99 -3.54
C VAL A 70 5.82 2.57 -4.70
N ALA A 71 6.96 3.23 -4.87
CA ALA A 71 7.95 2.89 -5.89
C ALA A 71 8.50 1.46 -5.69
N GLY A 72 8.86 1.10 -4.46
CA GLY A 72 9.31 -0.25 -4.12
C GLY A 72 8.23 -1.33 -4.30
N CYS A 73 6.96 -1.00 -4.08
CA CYS A 73 5.84 -1.90 -4.40
C CYS A 73 5.67 -2.10 -5.90
N ALA A 74 5.91 -1.06 -6.70
CA ALA A 74 5.77 -1.08 -8.14
C ALA A 74 6.96 -1.77 -8.86
N ASP A 75 8.15 -1.81 -8.24
CA ASP A 75 9.37 -2.41 -8.80
C ASP A 75 9.30 -3.95 -8.82
N ARG A 76 8.54 -4.49 -9.78
CA ARG A 76 8.32 -5.92 -10.00
C ARG A 76 8.26 -6.21 -11.49
N GLU A 77 8.61 -7.43 -11.89
CA GLU A 77 8.53 -7.89 -13.29
C GLU A 77 7.12 -7.72 -13.89
N THR A 78 6.09 -8.03 -13.10
CA THR A 78 4.69 -7.73 -13.42
C THR A 78 4.07 -6.95 -12.26
N THR A 79 3.44 -5.82 -12.59
CA THR A 79 2.79 -4.95 -11.62
C THR A 79 1.54 -4.29 -12.19
N TRP A 80 0.54 -4.09 -11.35
CA TRP A 80 -0.67 -3.31 -11.66
C TRP A 80 -0.53 -1.84 -11.20
N ILE A 81 0.62 -1.47 -10.63
CA ILE A 81 0.88 -0.14 -10.10
C ILE A 81 1.53 0.71 -11.21
N SER A 82 0.70 1.18 -12.15
CA SER A 82 1.15 2.08 -13.22
C SER A 82 1.59 3.43 -12.66
N LYS A 83 2.33 4.21 -13.47
CA LYS A 83 2.74 5.57 -13.08
C LYS A 83 1.55 6.47 -12.73
N GLU A 84 0.43 6.31 -13.43
CA GLU A 84 -0.80 7.03 -13.13
C GLU A 84 -1.35 6.65 -11.75
N LEU A 85 -1.35 5.37 -11.40
CA LEU A 85 -1.79 4.92 -10.08
C LEU A 85 -0.85 5.39 -8.95
N GLN A 86 0.45 5.48 -9.21
CA GLN A 86 1.39 6.06 -8.24
C GLN A 86 1.06 7.53 -7.94
N GLU A 87 0.71 8.30 -8.97
CA GLU A 87 0.28 9.70 -8.81
C GLU A 87 -1.06 9.80 -8.06
N VAL A 88 -2.02 8.93 -8.34
CA VAL A 88 -3.28 8.84 -7.58
C VAL A 88 -3.01 8.60 -6.08
N TYR A 89 -2.14 7.63 -5.76
CA TYR A 89 -1.76 7.37 -4.38
C TYR A 89 -1.03 8.54 -3.74
N TRP A 90 -0.16 9.23 -4.47
CA TRP A 90 0.50 10.44 -4.00
C TRP A 90 -0.50 11.55 -3.66
N GLN A 91 -1.49 11.78 -4.51
CA GLN A 91 -2.53 12.78 -4.27
C GLN A 91 -3.40 12.41 -3.05
N LEU A 92 -3.76 11.13 -2.90
CA LEU A 92 -4.48 10.64 -1.71
C LEU A 92 -3.65 10.80 -0.43
N TYR A 93 -2.34 10.58 -0.50
CA TYR A 93 -1.42 10.80 0.62
C TYR A 93 -1.37 12.29 0.99
N GLN A 94 -1.19 13.18 0.02
CA GLN A 94 -1.21 14.63 0.24
C GLN A 94 -2.55 15.13 0.82
N ALA A 95 -3.65 14.48 0.46
CA ALA A 95 -4.98 14.78 0.98
C ALA A 95 -5.28 14.13 2.36
N GLY A 96 -4.37 13.32 2.92
CA GLY A 96 -4.53 12.67 4.23
C GLY A 96 -5.34 11.37 4.23
N TRP A 97 -5.57 10.78 3.05
CA TRP A 97 -6.37 9.56 2.86
C TRP A 97 -5.56 8.30 2.58
N ALA A 98 -4.29 8.43 2.19
CA ALA A 98 -3.37 7.31 2.06
C ALA A 98 -2.24 7.40 3.08
N TYR A 99 -1.75 6.25 3.52
CA TYR A 99 -0.69 6.10 4.51
C TYR A 99 0.30 5.05 4.05
N SER A 100 1.57 5.25 4.36
CA SER A 100 2.62 4.24 4.23
C SER A 100 3.10 3.80 5.60
N PHE A 101 3.45 2.53 5.73
CA PHE A 101 4.13 1.98 6.89
C PHE A 101 5.50 1.50 6.47
N GLU A 102 6.56 2.13 7.01
CA GLU A 102 7.93 1.83 6.62
C GLU A 102 8.67 0.98 7.66
N THR A 103 9.53 0.08 7.20
CA THR A 103 10.49 -0.66 8.01
C THR A 103 11.91 -0.30 7.57
N TRP A 104 12.75 0.11 8.51
CA TRP A 104 14.09 0.61 8.25
C TRP A 104 15.16 -0.27 8.90
N HIS A 105 16.28 -0.49 8.24
CA HIS A 105 17.46 -1.18 8.75
C HIS A 105 18.70 -0.36 8.45
N ASN A 106 19.42 0.11 9.47
CA ASN A 106 20.58 1.00 9.32
C ASN A 106 20.30 2.22 8.41
N ASP A 107 19.19 2.92 8.66
CA ASP A 107 18.72 4.08 7.88
C ASP A 107 18.38 3.82 6.41
N GLN A 108 18.36 2.55 5.98
CA GLN A 108 17.88 2.15 4.66
C GLN A 108 16.45 1.59 4.76
N LEU A 109 15.60 1.97 3.81
CA LEU A 109 14.25 1.40 3.69
C LEU A 109 14.39 -0.09 3.35
N ALA A 110 14.02 -0.95 4.29
CA ALA A 110 14.06 -2.40 4.14
C ALA A 110 12.75 -2.98 3.58
N GLY A 111 11.67 -2.19 3.59
CA GLY A 111 10.38 -2.53 3.02
C GLY A 111 9.26 -1.67 3.61
N GLY A 112 8.06 -1.82 3.07
CA GLY A 112 6.87 -1.14 3.57
C GLY A 112 5.60 -1.65 2.91
N ILE A 113 4.47 -1.12 3.36
CA ILE A 113 3.13 -1.31 2.78
C ILE A 113 2.41 0.02 2.68
#